data_AF-V9L5K1-F1
#
_entry.id   AF-V9L5K1-F1
#
_cell.length_a   1.000
_cell.length_b   1.000
_cell.length_c   1.000
_cell.angle_alpha   90.00
_cell.angle_beta   90.00
_cell.angle_gamma   90.00
#
_symmetry.space_group_name_H-M   'P 1'
#
loop_
_entity.id
_entity.type
_entity.pdbx_description
1 polymer ?
#
loop_
_entity_poly.entity_id
_entity_poly.type
_entity_poly.pdbx_seq_one_letter_code
_entity_poly.pdbx_strand_id
1 'polypeptide(L)'
;MCNNQSFPSLFQTRVYVADSFIPNAGEGLFAKVAAECDTVMAFYNGVRITHEEVDSRAWSLNGNTLSLDDDTVLDVPVPYNSTKHYCASLGHKANHSFTPNCMYAPFIHPRFGAIKCIQTIRAVERDEELTVAYGYDHCSGGKSGPEAPDWYKRALEAFQTIQ
;
A
#
# COMPACT_ATOMS: atom_id res chain seq x y z
N MET A 1 2.35 -17.01 9.63
CA MET A 1 1.65 -15.93 10.38
C MET A 1 2.62 -15.29 11.36
N CYS A 2 2.49 -13.99 11.63
CA CYS A 2 3.34 -13.30 12.61
C CYS A 2 2.90 -13.68 14.05
N ASN A 3 3.80 -14.30 14.84
CA ASN A 3 3.50 -14.74 16.21
C ASN A 3 3.23 -13.60 17.22
N ASN A 4 3.26 -12.33 16.80
CA ASN A 4 3.07 -11.19 17.70
C ASN A 4 2.46 -9.98 16.94
N GLN A 5 1.17 -10.09 16.59
CA GLN A 5 0.45 -9.13 15.73
C GLN A 5 0.39 -7.70 16.31
N SER A 6 0.57 -7.58 17.63
CA SER A 6 0.48 -6.32 18.40
C SER A 6 1.83 -5.67 18.72
N PHE A 7 2.96 -6.26 18.30
CA PHE A 7 4.29 -5.69 18.59
C PHE A 7 4.69 -4.68 17.50
N PRO A 8 4.80 -3.38 17.84
CA PRO A 8 5.30 -2.33 16.96
C PRO A 8 6.60 -2.71 16.26
N SER A 9 6.72 -2.44 14.96
CA SER A 9 8.05 -2.31 14.36
C SER A 9 8.67 -0.98 14.80
N LEU A 10 10.01 -0.91 14.89
CA LEU A 10 10.72 0.33 15.24
C LEU A 10 10.37 1.51 14.30
N PHE A 11 9.87 1.22 13.08
CA PHE A 11 9.42 2.22 12.09
C PHE A 11 8.05 2.82 12.40
N GLN A 12 7.29 2.29 13.37
CA GLN A 12 6.09 2.95 13.89
C GLN A 12 6.40 4.30 14.56
N THR A 13 7.69 4.64 14.73
CA THR A 13 8.16 5.97 15.14
C THR A 13 8.14 7.01 14.01
N ARG A 14 8.14 6.59 12.73
CA ARG A 14 8.17 7.48 11.56
C ARG A 14 6.81 7.76 10.94
N VAL A 15 5.82 6.92 11.22
CA VAL A 15 4.49 7.02 10.60
C VAL A 15 3.35 6.83 11.59
N TYR A 16 2.19 7.40 11.28
CA TYR A 16 0.90 7.15 11.95
C TYR A 16 -0.21 6.94 10.93
N VAL A 17 -1.34 6.42 11.42
CA VAL A 17 -2.57 6.24 10.64
C VAL A 17 -3.59 7.26 11.14
N ALA A 18 -4.27 7.94 10.22
CA ALA A 18 -5.34 8.88 10.48
C ALA A 18 -6.33 8.88 9.30
N ASP A 19 -7.41 9.66 9.38
CA ASP A 19 -8.31 9.84 8.23
C ASP A 19 -7.56 10.49 7.06
N SER A 20 -7.71 9.90 5.87
CA SER A 20 -7.06 10.33 4.64
C SER A 20 -7.57 11.71 4.17
N PHE A 21 -6.69 12.51 3.56
CA PHE A 21 -7.10 13.75 2.90
C PHE A 21 -7.77 13.49 1.54
N ILE A 22 -7.58 12.30 0.97
CA ILE A 22 -8.27 11.85 -0.24
C ILE A 22 -9.75 11.55 0.11
N PRO A 23 -10.73 12.23 -0.55
CA PRO A 23 -12.14 12.03 -0.27
C PRO A 23 -12.59 10.58 -0.45
N ASN A 24 -13.31 10.04 0.53
CA ASN A 24 -13.86 8.67 0.55
C ASN A 24 -12.80 7.54 0.50
N ALA A 25 -11.52 7.82 0.76
CA ALA A 25 -10.47 6.79 0.83
C ALA A 25 -10.36 6.09 2.20
N GLY A 26 -11.04 6.61 3.23
CA GLY A 26 -11.01 6.07 4.58
C GLY A 26 -9.77 6.54 5.35
N GLU A 27 -8.99 5.61 5.88
CA GLU A 27 -7.73 5.91 6.57
C GLU A 27 -6.56 6.08 5.57
N GLY A 28 -5.54 6.84 5.96
CA GLY A 28 -4.29 7.04 5.25
C GLY A 28 -3.06 6.84 6.15
N LEU A 29 -1.87 6.81 5.54
CA LEU A 29 -0.59 6.72 6.24
C LEU A 29 0.10 8.08 6.19
N PHE A 30 0.56 8.58 7.33
CA PHE A 30 1.12 9.92 7.46
C PHE A 30 2.52 9.89 8.08
N ALA A 31 3.38 10.83 7.68
CA ALA A 31 4.71 10.99 8.25
C ALA A 31 4.66 11.66 9.64
N LYS A 32 5.26 11.06 10.67
CA LYS A 32 5.46 11.69 12.00
C LYS A 32 6.60 12.70 12.02
N VAL A 33 7.54 12.56 11.09
CA VAL A 33 8.76 13.35 10.99
C VAL A 33 9.03 13.62 9.53
N ALA A 34 9.66 14.76 9.25
CA ALA A 34 10.19 15.03 7.93
C ALA A 34 11.21 13.94 7.54
N ALA A 35 11.25 13.61 6.26
CA ALA A 35 12.13 12.60 5.70
C ALA A 35 12.63 13.03 4.32
N GLU A 36 13.89 12.73 4.03
CA GLU A 36 14.50 12.99 2.73
C GLU A 36 14.04 11.97 1.68
N CYS A 37 14.43 12.18 0.42
CA CYS A 37 14.32 11.17 -0.63
C CYS A 37 14.98 9.84 -0.23
N ASP A 38 14.50 8.73 -0.78
CA ASP A 38 15.00 7.37 -0.58
C ASP A 38 14.91 6.85 0.87
N THR A 39 14.08 7.48 1.70
CA THR A 39 13.86 7.10 3.09
C THR A 39 12.78 6.03 3.20
N VAL A 40 13.09 4.90 3.85
CA VAL A 40 12.09 3.89 4.20
C VAL A 40 11.20 4.41 5.34
N MET A 41 9.90 4.49 5.08
CA MET A 41 8.89 5.03 5.99
C MET A 41 8.09 3.95 6.70
N ALA A 42 7.68 2.90 5.96
CA ALA A 42 6.88 1.81 6.49
C ALA A 42 7.17 0.49 5.77
N PHE A 43 6.75 -0.62 6.40
CA PHE A 43 6.83 -1.95 5.82
C PHE A 43 5.44 -2.44 5.40
N TYR A 44 5.39 -3.16 4.28
CA TYR A 44 4.20 -3.85 3.81
C TYR A 44 4.41 -5.35 4.05
N ASN A 45 3.80 -5.88 5.11
CA ASN A 45 3.83 -7.30 5.43
C ASN A 45 2.41 -7.83 5.63
N GLY A 46 2.19 -9.07 5.18
CA GLY A 46 0.90 -9.73 5.20
C GLY A 46 1.03 -11.26 5.17
N VAL A 47 -0.09 -11.94 4.95
CA VAL A 47 -0.06 -13.36 4.55
C VAL A 47 0.49 -13.46 3.13
N ARG A 48 1.03 -14.63 2.78
CA ARG A 48 1.57 -14.92 1.45
C ARG A 48 0.59 -15.85 0.75
N ILE A 49 0.04 -15.41 -0.37
CA ILE A 49 -0.92 -16.14 -1.22
C ILE A 49 -0.41 -16.15 -2.67
N THR A 50 -1.01 -16.97 -3.53
CA THR A 50 -0.63 -17.03 -4.94
C THR A 50 -1.38 -16.01 -5.77
N HIS A 51 -0.85 -15.65 -6.95
CA HIS A 51 -1.59 -14.84 -7.93
C HIS A 51 -2.90 -15.51 -8.36
N GLU A 52 -2.91 -16.84 -8.55
CA GLU A 52 -4.13 -17.60 -8.87
C GLU A 52 -5.23 -17.43 -7.81
N GLU A 53 -4.89 -17.42 -6.51
CA GLU A 53 -5.88 -17.20 -5.44
C GLU A 53 -6.45 -15.77 -5.49
N VAL A 54 -5.61 -14.78 -5.81
CA VAL A 54 -6.01 -13.37 -5.94
C VAL A 54 -6.92 -13.16 -7.14
N ASP A 55 -6.58 -13.78 -8.28
CA ASP A 55 -7.29 -13.62 -9.55
C ASP A 55 -8.61 -14.40 -9.58
N SER A 56 -8.70 -15.51 -8.83
CA SER A 56 -9.90 -16.35 -8.78
C SER A 56 -10.97 -15.86 -7.80
N ARG A 57 -10.65 -14.88 -6.93
CA ARG A 57 -11.57 -14.36 -5.90
C ARG A 57 -12.13 -12.98 -6.24
N ALA A 58 -13.16 -12.57 -5.51
CA ALA A 58 -13.81 -11.27 -5.72
C ALA A 58 -12.87 -10.09 -5.44
N TRP A 59 -12.91 -9.08 -6.30
CA TRP A 59 -12.15 -7.82 -6.15
C TRP A 59 -12.31 -7.13 -4.80
N SER A 60 -13.47 -7.29 -4.14
CA SER A 60 -13.73 -6.75 -2.80
C SER A 60 -12.79 -7.32 -1.72
N LEU A 61 -12.14 -8.45 -1.99
CA LEU A 61 -11.16 -9.08 -1.10
C LEU A 61 -9.71 -8.66 -1.41
N ASN A 62 -9.48 -7.96 -2.52
CA ASN A 62 -8.15 -7.61 -3.04
C ASN A 62 -7.71 -6.18 -2.71
N GLY A 63 -8.39 -5.51 -1.76
CA GLY A 63 -8.08 -4.12 -1.42
C GLY A 63 -6.67 -3.90 -0.85
N ASN A 64 -6.09 -4.95 -0.24
CA ASN A 64 -4.76 -4.91 0.38
C ASN A 64 -3.81 -5.98 -0.20
N THR A 65 -4.01 -6.38 -1.45
CA THR A 65 -3.05 -7.26 -2.12
C THR A 65 -1.91 -6.43 -2.72
N LEU A 66 -0.69 -6.94 -2.60
CA LEU A 66 0.51 -6.36 -3.18
C LEU A 66 1.40 -7.49 -3.70
N SER A 67 1.59 -7.55 -5.01
CA SER A 67 2.54 -8.49 -5.62
C SER A 67 3.92 -8.31 -4.99
N LEU A 68 4.52 -9.38 -4.50
CA LEU A 68 5.89 -9.39 -3.97
C LEU A 68 6.88 -9.70 -5.11
N ASP A 69 6.58 -10.78 -5.83
CA ASP A 69 7.35 -11.38 -6.91
C ASP A 69 6.38 -12.14 -7.86
N ASP A 70 6.93 -12.88 -8.82
CA ASP A 70 6.15 -13.59 -9.85
C ASP A 70 5.26 -14.71 -9.28
N ASP A 71 5.59 -15.24 -8.10
CA ASP A 71 4.88 -16.36 -7.49
C ASP A 71 4.00 -15.94 -6.30
N THR A 72 4.36 -14.85 -5.63
CA THR A 72 3.84 -14.48 -4.31
C THR A 72 3.15 -13.12 -4.31
N VAL A 73 1.97 -13.09 -3.71
CA VAL A 73 1.25 -11.87 -3.35
C VAL A 73 1.19 -11.74 -1.83
N LEU A 74 1.50 -10.55 -1.31
CA LEU A 74 1.25 -10.19 0.08
C LEU A 74 -0.19 -9.71 0.22
N ASP A 75 -0.88 -10.16 1.26
CA ASP A 75 -2.25 -9.70 1.55
C ASP A 75 -2.43 -9.36 3.04
N VAL A 76 -3.18 -8.30 3.32
CA VAL A 76 -3.62 -7.94 4.67
C VAL A 76 -5.15 -8.03 4.74
N PRO A 77 -5.70 -9.26 4.92
CA PRO A 77 -7.13 -9.51 4.86
C PRO A 77 -7.85 -9.02 6.13
N VAL A 78 -9.18 -8.95 6.07
CA VAL A 78 -10.02 -8.75 7.26
C VAL A 78 -9.78 -9.89 8.26
N PRO A 79 -9.67 -9.62 9.57
CA PRO A 79 -9.83 -8.32 10.25
C PRO A 79 -8.52 -7.51 10.39
N TYR A 80 -7.40 -8.01 9.87
CA TYR A 80 -6.06 -7.42 10.02
C TYR A 80 -5.82 -6.16 9.19
N ASN A 81 -6.74 -5.82 8.28
CA ASN A 81 -6.76 -4.51 7.66
C ASN A 81 -7.05 -3.38 8.67
N SER A 82 -7.54 -3.68 9.88
CA SER A 82 -7.70 -2.71 10.96
C SER A 82 -6.47 -2.70 11.88
N THR A 83 -6.01 -1.49 12.21
CA THR A 83 -4.92 -1.26 13.17
C THR A 83 -5.22 -1.77 14.58
N LYS A 84 -6.50 -2.00 14.91
CA LYS A 84 -6.94 -2.64 16.16
C LYS A 84 -6.55 -4.12 16.24
N HIS A 85 -6.46 -4.79 15.10
CA HIS A 85 -6.16 -6.22 15.00
C HIS A 85 -4.73 -6.47 14.52
N TYR A 86 -4.13 -5.54 13.78
CA TYR A 86 -2.77 -5.69 13.27
C TYR A 86 -2.05 -4.35 13.12
N CYS A 87 -0.93 -4.20 13.81
CA CYS A 87 -0.08 -3.01 13.74
C CYS A 87 1.42 -3.33 13.63
N ALA A 88 1.77 -4.60 13.42
CA ALA A 88 3.17 -5.01 13.25
C ALA A 88 3.83 -4.37 12.01
N SER A 89 3.04 -4.02 10.99
CA SER A 89 3.44 -3.24 9.82
C SER A 89 2.27 -2.39 9.33
N LEU A 90 2.52 -1.21 8.76
CA LEU A 90 1.47 -0.24 8.39
C LEU A 90 1.45 0.15 6.91
N GLY A 91 2.24 -0.51 6.05
CA GLY A 91 2.33 -0.16 4.62
C GLY A 91 0.99 -0.30 3.88
N HIS A 92 0.11 -1.21 4.31
CA HIS A 92 -1.23 -1.38 3.74
C HIS A 92 -2.19 -0.19 4.00
N LYS A 93 -1.75 0.86 4.68
CA LYS A 93 -2.52 2.08 4.93
C LYS A 93 -2.17 3.24 4.01
N ALA A 94 -1.12 3.12 3.20
CA ALA A 94 -0.81 4.17 2.23
C ALA A 94 -1.77 4.09 1.06
N ASN A 95 -2.46 5.20 0.79
CA ASN A 95 -3.42 5.29 -0.29
C ASN A 95 -2.73 5.46 -1.65
N HIS A 96 -3.55 5.26 -2.68
CA HIS A 96 -3.15 5.50 -4.05
C HIS A 96 -3.10 7.01 -4.38
N SER A 97 -2.08 7.44 -5.11
CA SER A 97 -2.06 8.69 -5.88
C SER A 97 -1.40 8.48 -7.25
N PHE A 98 -1.86 9.24 -8.26
CA PHE A 98 -1.20 9.33 -9.58
C PHE A 98 0.01 10.29 -9.58
N THR A 99 0.14 11.11 -8.55
CA THR A 99 1.31 11.97 -8.27
C THR A 99 1.87 11.63 -6.89
N PRO A 100 2.35 10.39 -6.68
CA PRO A 100 2.73 9.93 -5.35
C PRO A 100 4.00 10.60 -4.85
N ASN A 101 4.19 10.59 -3.54
CA ASN A 101 5.44 11.00 -2.88
C ASN A 101 6.27 9.81 -2.38
N CYS A 102 5.74 8.59 -2.52
CA CYS A 102 6.41 7.34 -2.19
C CYS A 102 6.25 6.28 -3.29
N MET A 103 7.03 5.21 -3.19
CA MET A 103 6.94 4.02 -4.02
C MET A 103 7.05 2.75 -3.17
N TYR A 104 6.62 1.63 -3.75
CA TYR A 104 6.94 0.32 -3.21
C TYR A 104 8.35 -0.10 -3.62
N ALA A 105 9.16 -0.55 -2.65
CA ALA A 105 10.50 -1.08 -2.90
C ALA A 105 10.67 -2.46 -2.23
N PRO A 106 11.48 -3.38 -2.81
CA PRO A 106 11.83 -4.63 -2.13
C PRO A 106 12.58 -4.38 -0.81
N PHE A 107 12.33 -5.20 0.22
CA PHE A 107 13.00 -5.07 1.51
C PHE A 107 13.17 -6.43 2.21
N ILE A 108 14.36 -6.70 2.75
CA ILE A 108 14.63 -7.88 3.59
C ILE A 108 14.55 -7.47 5.07
N HIS A 109 13.41 -7.73 5.70
CA HIS A 109 13.20 -7.37 7.09
C HIS A 109 13.63 -8.50 8.03
N PRO A 110 14.39 -8.23 9.11
CA PRO A 110 14.91 -9.27 10.01
C PRO A 110 13.81 -10.10 10.70
N ARG A 111 12.60 -9.56 10.83
CA ARG A 111 11.43 -10.26 11.38
C ARG A 111 10.51 -10.88 10.32
N PHE A 112 10.38 -10.26 9.15
CA PHE A 112 9.34 -10.60 8.17
C PHE A 112 9.90 -11.33 6.93
N GLY A 113 11.22 -11.39 6.80
CA GLY A 113 11.89 -11.90 5.60
C GLY A 113 11.74 -10.94 4.42
N ALA A 114 11.71 -11.51 3.22
CA ALA A 114 11.49 -10.75 1.99
C ALA A 114 10.06 -10.23 1.90
N ILE A 115 9.93 -8.90 1.90
CA ILE A 115 8.67 -8.16 1.82
C ILE A 115 8.87 -6.91 0.94
N LYS A 116 7.87 -6.03 0.89
CA LYS A 116 8.02 -4.67 0.33
C LYS A 116 8.00 -3.61 1.43
N CYS A 117 8.52 -2.43 1.13
CA CYS A 117 8.46 -1.25 1.97
C CYS A 117 7.87 -0.07 1.19
N ILE A 118 7.50 0.97 1.93
CA ILE A 118 7.17 2.29 1.39
C ILE A 118 8.41 3.16 1.54
N GLN A 119 8.93 3.62 0.42
CA GLN A 119 10.11 4.46 0.33
C GLN A 119 9.74 5.80 -0.32
N THR A 120 10.22 6.91 0.24
CA THR A 120 10.01 8.24 -0.32
C THR A 120 10.74 8.41 -1.66
N ILE A 121 10.11 9.08 -2.64
CA ILE A 121 10.74 9.44 -3.93
C ILE A 121 11.11 10.93 -4.01
N ARG A 122 10.76 11.68 -2.97
CA ARG A 122 11.16 13.07 -2.72
C ARG A 122 11.15 13.34 -1.22
N ALA A 123 11.64 14.49 -0.79
CA ALA A 123 11.45 14.91 0.60
C ALA A 123 9.95 15.02 0.94
N VAL A 124 9.59 14.63 2.17
CA VAL A 124 8.24 14.72 2.74
C VAL A 124 8.28 15.45 4.07
N GLU A 125 7.24 16.23 4.33
CA GLU A 125 7.11 16.98 5.58
C GLU A 125 6.47 16.15 6.69
N ARG A 126 6.61 16.61 7.93
CA ARG A 126 5.79 16.09 9.03
C ARG A 126 4.31 16.31 8.71
N ASP A 127 3.48 15.32 9.05
CA ASP A 127 2.04 15.25 8.85
C ASP A 127 1.60 15.23 7.37
N GLU A 128 2.55 15.06 6.43
CA GLU A 128 2.24 14.81 5.03
C GLU A 128 1.69 13.38 4.84
N GLU A 129 0.62 13.26 4.06
CA GLU A 129 0.06 11.95 3.67
C GLU A 129 0.99 11.24 2.69
N LEU A 130 1.40 10.02 3.03
CA LEU A 130 2.24 9.16 2.22
C LEU A 130 1.37 8.36 1.25
N THR A 131 1.57 8.61 -0.05
CA THR A 131 0.82 7.98 -1.12
C THR A 131 1.74 7.28 -2.11
N VAL A 132 1.23 6.22 -2.74
CA VAL A 132 1.98 5.37 -3.67
C VAL A 132 1.19 5.15 -4.96
N ALA A 133 1.88 4.85 -6.06
CA ALA A 133 1.21 4.35 -7.26
C ALA A 133 0.90 2.86 -7.07
N TYR A 134 -0.37 2.44 -7.18
CA TYR A 134 -0.76 1.04 -7.01
C TYR A 134 -0.35 0.17 -8.20
N GLY A 135 -0.10 0.79 -9.37
CA GLY A 135 0.44 0.10 -10.52
C GLY A 135 -0.52 -0.93 -11.16
N TYR A 136 -1.83 -0.69 -11.07
CA TYR A 136 -2.79 -1.48 -11.84
C TYR A 136 -2.50 -1.36 -13.33
N ASP A 137 -2.65 -2.46 -14.07
CA ASP A 137 -2.39 -2.47 -15.50
C ASP A 137 -3.42 -1.59 -16.24
N HIS A 138 -2.90 -0.61 -16.97
CA HIS A 138 -3.67 0.33 -17.77
C HIS A 138 -3.93 -0.20 -19.19
N CYS A 139 -3.25 -1.27 -19.59
CA CYS A 139 -3.23 -1.80 -20.95
C CYS A 139 -3.82 -3.21 -21.00
N SER A 140 -5.14 -3.32 -20.90
CA SER A 140 -5.80 -4.60 -21.16
C SER A 140 -5.69 -4.94 -22.65
N GLY A 141 -4.77 -5.82 -23.02
CA GLY A 141 -4.61 -6.37 -24.38
C GLY A 141 -5.89 -7.04 -24.89
N GLY A 142 -6.83 -6.25 -25.42
CA GLY A 142 -8.08 -6.70 -26.04
C GLY A 142 -9.34 -6.64 -25.18
N LYS A 143 -9.32 -6.08 -23.96
CA LYS A 143 -10.53 -5.80 -23.16
C LYS A 143 -10.68 -4.31 -22.90
N SER A 144 -11.92 -3.81 -22.91
CA SER A 144 -12.27 -2.39 -22.80
C SER A 144 -12.02 -1.79 -21.40
N GLY A 145 -10.76 -1.60 -21.02
CA GLY A 145 -10.36 -0.75 -19.88
C GLY A 145 -9.45 -1.43 -18.84
N PRO A 146 -8.90 -0.65 -17.88
CA PRO A 146 -7.93 -1.12 -16.88
C PRO A 146 -8.52 -2.22 -15.99
N GLU A 147 -7.72 -3.22 -15.65
CA GLU A 147 -8.09 -4.21 -14.63
C GLU A 147 -7.85 -3.62 -13.24
N ALA A 148 -8.79 -2.77 -12.81
CA ALA A 148 -8.72 -2.01 -11.57
C ALA A 148 -10.12 -1.77 -10.96
N PRO A 149 -10.19 -1.45 -9.64
CA PRO A 149 -11.44 -1.05 -9.00
C PRO A 149 -12.07 0.21 -9.62
N ASP A 150 -13.40 0.35 -9.51
CA ASP A 150 -14.14 1.47 -10.12
C ASP A 150 -13.73 2.86 -9.62
N TRP A 151 -13.29 2.97 -8.36
CA TRP A 151 -12.75 4.22 -7.83
C TRP A 151 -11.45 4.63 -8.54
N TYR A 152 -10.61 3.65 -8.89
CA TYR A 152 -9.32 3.88 -9.54
C TYR A 152 -9.52 4.32 -10.99
N LYS A 153 -10.42 3.64 -11.72
CA LYS A 153 -10.77 4.00 -13.11
C LYS A 153 -11.29 5.43 -13.22
N ARG A 154 -12.21 5.82 -12.34
CA ARG A 154 -12.74 7.20 -12.28
C ARG A 154 -11.65 8.23 -11.95
N ALA A 155 -10.75 7.90 -11.04
CA ALA A 155 -9.64 8.78 -10.69
C ALA A 155 -8.62 8.92 -11.84
N LEU A 156 -8.38 7.84 -12.59
CA LEU A 156 -7.51 7.85 -13.78
C LEU A 156 -8.07 8.74 -14.89
N GLU A 157 -9.37 8.62 -15.19
CA GLU A 157 -10.04 9.48 -16.17
C GLU A 157 -9.93 10.96 -15.79
N ALA A 158 -10.21 11.30 -14.52
CA ALA A 158 -10.06 12.65 -14.02
C ALA A 158 -8.62 13.17 -14.14
N PHE A 159 -7.63 12.35 -13.80
CA PHE A 159 -6.22 12.71 -13.91
C PHE A 159 -5.79 12.99 -15.36
N GLN A 160 -6.23 12.15 -16.31
CA GLN A 160 -5.92 12.32 -17.73
C GLN A 160 -6.54 13.59 -18.34
N THR A 161 -7.69 14.05 -17.84
CA THR A 161 -8.32 15.29 -18.33
C THR A 161 -7.63 16.58 -17.87
N ILE A 162 -6.75 16.50 -16.86
CA ILE A 162 -6.06 17.66 -16.27
C ILE A 162 -4.66 17.88 -16.87
N GLN A 163 -4.12 16.87 -17.58
CA GLN A 163 -2.84 16.98 -18.32
C GLN A 163 -3.04 17.54 -19.73
#